data_AF-A0A8E0VDN5-F1
#
_entry.id   AF-A0A8E0VDN5-F1
#
_cell.length_a   1.000
_cell.length_b   1.000
_cell.length_c   1.000
_cell.angle_alpha   90.00
_cell.angle_beta   90.00
_cell.angle_gamma   90.00
#
_symmetry.space_group_name_H-M   'P 1'
#
loop_
_entity.id
_entity.type
_entity.pdbx_description
1 polymer ?
#
loop_
_entity_poly.entity_id
_entity_poly.type
_entity_poly.pdbx_seq_one_letter_code
_entity_poly.pdbx_strand_id
1 'polypeptide(L)'
;MNPAELEFLAEDEPIIVIPRFKMEGIQLLTCSVGPLFPNIPASVPLWVALLLRQQQKCRIVPPDWLTVEKLNACKESEETDSGCTTSPHRQYMEIATLLLQHAAEDIQNPETVRTIVRDLWDIRVGKLVASVNGFISSGASTARVSHLTNLELTTLRNFLTNSMDQLTSLRRAASDAGQLGLSNSSFNRTSRSFANN
;
A
#
# COMPACT_ATOMS: atom_id res chain seq x y z
N MET A 1 -9.71 -5.49 5.13
CA MET A 1 -9.11 -5.32 3.80
C MET A 1 -7.84 -6.13 3.75
N ASN A 2 -7.73 -7.05 2.81
CA ASN A 2 -6.53 -7.86 2.61
C ASN A 2 -5.87 -7.48 1.26
N PRO A 3 -4.63 -7.92 0.98
CA PRO A 3 -3.96 -7.60 -0.29
C PRO A 3 -4.74 -8.04 -1.54
N ALA A 4 -5.45 -9.17 -1.49
CA ALA A 4 -6.22 -9.67 -2.63
C ALA A 4 -7.43 -8.78 -2.97
N GLU A 5 -8.10 -8.22 -1.97
CA GLU A 5 -9.17 -7.24 -2.18
C GLU A 5 -8.64 -5.95 -2.81
N LEU A 6 -7.43 -5.52 -2.47
CA LEU A 6 -6.80 -4.34 -3.06
C LEU A 6 -6.39 -4.57 -4.51
N GLU A 7 -5.84 -5.75 -4.81
CA GLU A 7 -5.56 -6.17 -6.18
C GLU A 7 -6.84 -6.16 -7.02
N PHE A 8 -7.92 -6.76 -6.52
CA PHE A 8 -9.24 -6.74 -7.18
C PHE A 8 -9.73 -5.32 -7.45
N LEU A 9 -9.60 -4.39 -6.50
CA LEU A 9 -10.00 -2.99 -6.71
C LEU A 9 -9.09 -2.24 -7.69
N ALA A 10 -7.82 -2.64 -7.81
CA ALA A 10 -6.91 -2.06 -8.79
C ALA A 10 -7.22 -2.51 -10.23
N GLU A 11 -7.91 -3.64 -10.40
CA GLU A 11 -8.29 -4.15 -11.72
C GLU A 11 -9.33 -3.28 -12.45
N ASP A 12 -10.06 -2.43 -11.74
CA ASP A 12 -11.00 -1.48 -12.35
C ASP A 12 -10.29 -0.27 -12.98
N GLU A 13 -8.98 -0.10 -12.77
CA GLU A 13 -8.22 1.00 -13.34
C GLU A 13 -8.21 0.94 -14.88
N PRO A 14 -8.51 2.03 -15.59
CA PRO A 14 -8.47 2.06 -17.05
C PRO A 14 -7.03 1.96 -17.58
N ILE A 15 -6.80 1.00 -18.47
CA ILE A 15 -5.54 0.76 -19.16
C ILE A 15 -5.75 0.80 -20.66
N ILE A 16 -4.77 1.37 -21.37
CA ILE A 16 -4.77 1.42 -22.82
C ILE A 16 -4.28 0.08 -23.39
N VAL A 17 -5.05 -0.48 -24.32
CA VAL A 17 -4.68 -1.67 -25.08
C VAL A 17 -4.72 -1.37 -26.58
N ILE A 18 -3.92 -2.10 -27.34
CA ILE A 18 -3.96 -2.12 -28.80
C ILE A 18 -4.50 -3.50 -29.22
N PRO A 19 -5.79 -3.61 -29.58
CA PRO A 19 -6.42 -4.87 -29.97
C PRO A 19 -5.88 -5.39 -31.31
N ARG A 20 -5.98 -6.69 -31.53
CA ARG A 20 -5.65 -7.39 -32.79
C ARG A 20 -6.90 -7.94 -33.49
N PHE A 21 -8.08 -7.60 -33.00
CA PHE A 21 -9.37 -8.08 -33.47
C PHE A 21 -10.39 -6.96 -33.52
N LYS A 22 -11.46 -7.18 -34.27
CA LYS A 22 -12.63 -6.29 -34.30
C LYS A 22 -13.69 -6.80 -33.33
N MET A 23 -14.28 -5.91 -32.56
CA MET A 23 -15.40 -6.17 -31.67
C MET A 23 -16.29 -4.94 -31.55
N GLU A 24 -17.60 -5.13 -31.62
CA GLU A 24 -18.54 -4.06 -31.30
C GLU A 24 -18.52 -3.76 -29.79
N GLY A 25 -19.01 -2.57 -29.41
CA GLY A 25 -19.08 -2.18 -28.00
C GLY A 25 -20.05 -3.08 -27.22
N ILE A 26 -19.64 -3.48 -26.01
CA ILE A 26 -20.45 -4.28 -25.09
C ILE A 26 -20.75 -3.43 -23.86
N GLN A 27 -22.04 -3.24 -23.57
CA GLN A 27 -22.49 -2.62 -22.34
C GLN A 27 -22.50 -3.66 -21.22
N LEU A 28 -21.70 -3.45 -20.18
CA LEU A 28 -21.72 -4.21 -18.94
C LEU A 28 -22.58 -3.50 -17.89
N LEU A 29 -22.75 -4.13 -16.72
CA LEU A 29 -23.57 -3.62 -15.63
C LEU A 29 -23.12 -2.23 -15.16
N THR A 30 -21.81 -2.03 -15.02
CA THR A 30 -21.21 -0.81 -14.44
C THR A 30 -20.37 -0.01 -15.43
N CYS A 31 -19.98 -0.59 -16.56
CA CYS A 31 -19.13 0.07 -17.55
C CYS A 31 -19.46 -0.39 -18.97
N SER A 32 -18.82 0.21 -19.98
CA SER A 32 -18.91 -0.19 -21.38
C SER A 32 -17.51 -0.49 -21.90
N VAL A 33 -17.36 -1.55 -22.68
CA VAL A 33 -16.07 -2.00 -23.24
C VAL A 33 -16.15 -1.98 -24.76
N GLY A 34 -15.22 -1.28 -25.40
CA GLY A 34 -15.17 -1.13 -26.85
C GLY A 34 -16.02 0.02 -27.38
N PRO A 35 -16.22 0.13 -28.71
CA PRO A 35 -15.79 -0.82 -29.75
C PRO A 35 -14.27 -0.97 -29.85
N LEU A 36 -13.81 -2.17 -30.19
CA LEU A 36 -12.38 -2.48 -30.36
C LEU A 36 -12.09 -2.70 -31.84
N PHE A 37 -11.07 -2.01 -32.35
CA PHE A 37 -10.61 -2.16 -33.71
C PHE A 37 -9.14 -2.60 -33.73
N PRO A 38 -8.74 -3.44 -34.70
CA PRO A 38 -7.35 -3.85 -34.84
C PRO A 38 -6.42 -2.64 -34.97
N ASN A 39 -5.34 -2.62 -34.18
CA ASN A 39 -4.29 -1.60 -34.18
C ASN A 39 -4.74 -0.18 -33.81
N ILE A 40 -5.96 -0.01 -33.25
CA ILE A 40 -6.42 1.28 -32.72
C ILE A 40 -6.39 1.21 -31.19
N PRO A 41 -5.66 2.11 -30.50
CA PRO A 41 -5.66 2.18 -29.05
C PRO A 41 -7.07 2.35 -28.48
N ALA A 42 -7.40 1.57 -27.46
CA ALA A 42 -8.68 1.63 -26.75
C ALA A 42 -8.46 1.54 -25.24
N SER A 43 -9.24 2.30 -24.47
CA SER A 43 -9.22 2.23 -23.01
C SER A 43 -10.19 1.16 -22.52
N VAL A 44 -9.70 0.24 -21.70
CA VAL A 44 -10.50 -0.83 -21.08
C VAL A 44 -10.06 -1.00 -19.61
N PRO A 45 -10.92 -1.49 -18.72
CA PRO A 45 -10.50 -1.85 -17.36
C PRO A 45 -9.34 -2.86 -17.38
N LEU A 46 -8.44 -2.80 -16.39
CA LEU A 46 -7.27 -3.66 -16.30
C LEU A 46 -7.64 -5.15 -16.31
N TRP A 47 -8.71 -5.59 -15.64
CA TRP A 47 -9.15 -7.01 -15.73
C TRP A 47 -9.49 -7.43 -17.16
N VAL A 48 -10.11 -6.54 -17.96
CA VAL A 48 -10.39 -6.80 -19.39
C VAL A 48 -9.09 -6.87 -20.18
N ALA A 49 -8.18 -5.93 -19.94
CA ALA A 49 -6.88 -5.91 -20.61
C ALA A 49 -6.11 -7.22 -20.37
N LEU A 50 -6.07 -7.70 -19.13
CA LEU A 50 -5.42 -8.95 -18.74
C LEU A 50 -6.10 -10.16 -19.40
N LEU A 51 -7.43 -10.22 -19.41
CA LEU A 51 -8.19 -11.27 -20.08
C LEU A 51 -7.87 -11.34 -21.59
N LEU A 52 -7.87 -10.19 -22.27
CA LEU A 52 -7.54 -10.10 -23.70
C LEU A 52 -6.07 -10.47 -23.97
N ARG A 53 -5.15 -10.10 -23.07
CA ARG A 53 -3.72 -10.45 -23.16
C ARG A 53 -3.50 -11.96 -23.01
N GLN A 54 -4.16 -12.62 -22.07
CA GLN A 54 -4.09 -14.08 -21.90
C GLN A 54 -4.56 -14.83 -23.17
N GLN A 55 -5.52 -14.26 -23.90
CA GLN A 55 -5.99 -14.77 -25.18
C GLN A 55 -5.13 -14.32 -26.38
N GLN A 56 -4.02 -13.60 -26.16
CA GLN A 56 -3.13 -13.05 -27.19
C GLN A 56 -3.82 -12.08 -28.18
N LYS A 57 -4.94 -11.49 -27.76
CA LYS A 57 -5.80 -10.63 -28.60
C LYS A 57 -5.45 -9.14 -28.54
N CYS A 58 -4.57 -8.74 -27.64
CA CYS A 58 -4.11 -7.35 -27.57
C CYS A 58 -2.64 -7.26 -27.15
N ARG A 59 -2.06 -6.10 -27.41
CA ARG A 59 -0.86 -5.61 -26.74
C ARG A 59 -1.30 -4.61 -25.68
N ILE A 60 -0.75 -4.68 -24.47
CA ILE A 60 -1.01 -3.69 -23.43
C ILE A 60 -0.03 -2.54 -23.63
N VAL A 61 -0.50 -1.30 -23.48
CA VAL A 61 0.36 -0.13 -23.43
C VAL A 61 0.63 0.16 -21.95
N PRO A 62 1.88 0.11 -21.47
CA PRO A 62 2.17 0.37 -20.07
C PRO A 62 1.81 1.80 -19.69
N PRO A 63 1.33 2.06 -18.46
CA PRO A 63 1.07 3.41 -17.97
C PRO A 63 2.31 4.29 -18.04
N ASP A 64 2.11 5.59 -18.28
CA ASP A 64 3.19 6.56 -18.45
C ASP A 64 4.14 6.64 -17.26
N TRP A 65 3.69 6.32 -16.05
CA TRP A 65 4.50 6.32 -14.82
C TRP A 65 5.33 5.05 -14.66
N LEU A 66 4.98 3.96 -15.35
CA LEU A 66 5.65 2.65 -15.25
C LEU A 66 6.88 2.59 -16.16
N THR A 67 7.76 3.58 -16.02
CA THR A 67 9.03 3.66 -16.75
C THR A 67 10.18 3.75 -15.77
N VAL A 68 11.35 3.24 -16.17
CA VAL A 68 12.56 3.24 -15.34
C VAL A 68 12.92 4.66 -14.88
N GLU A 69 12.85 5.63 -15.79
CA GLU A 69 13.18 7.03 -15.52
C GLU A 69 12.28 7.65 -14.43
N LYS A 70 10.95 7.53 -14.58
CA LYS A 70 10.01 8.14 -13.63
C LYS A 70 9.99 7.42 -12.29
N LEU A 71 10.10 6.10 -12.30
CA LEU A 71 10.15 5.32 -11.06
C LEU A 71 11.42 5.61 -10.26
N ASN A 72 12.57 5.78 -10.93
CA ASN A 72 13.80 6.22 -10.26
C ASN A 72 13.67 7.63 -9.69
N ALA A 73 13.10 8.57 -10.45
CA ALA A 73 12.86 9.92 -9.92
C ALA A 73 11.95 9.91 -8.68
N CYS A 74 10.90 9.07 -8.67
CA CYS A 74 10.06 8.88 -7.49
C CYS A 74 10.84 8.25 -6.34
N LYS A 75 11.67 7.24 -6.60
CA LYS A 75 12.53 6.59 -5.59
C LYS A 75 13.53 7.57 -4.97
N GLU A 76 14.23 8.36 -5.79
CA GLU A 76 15.20 9.37 -5.32
C GLU A 76 14.53 10.45 -4.46
N SER A 77 13.34 10.92 -4.88
CA SER A 77 12.54 11.84 -4.07
C SER A 77 12.16 11.20 -2.74
N GLU A 78 11.82 9.92 -2.75
CA GLU A 78 11.48 9.17 -1.55
C GLU A 78 12.71 8.94 -0.66
N GLU A 79 13.91 8.75 -1.17
CA GLU A 79 15.12 8.63 -0.33
C GLU A 79 15.51 9.98 0.32
N THR A 80 15.23 11.09 -0.35
CA THR A 80 15.63 12.43 0.10
C THR A 80 14.70 12.99 1.18
N ASP A 81 13.39 12.74 1.08
CA ASP A 81 12.42 13.27 2.03
C ASP A 81 12.34 12.45 3.32
N SER A 82 12.11 13.12 4.46
CA SER A 82 11.91 12.44 5.75
C SER A 82 10.57 11.69 5.85
N GLY A 83 9.53 12.18 5.18
CA GLY A 83 8.18 11.62 5.13
C GLY A 83 7.88 10.95 3.80
N CYS A 84 6.72 10.30 3.70
CA CYS A 84 6.29 9.68 2.44
C CYS A 84 5.98 10.75 1.39
N THR A 85 6.57 10.62 0.21
CA THR A 85 6.33 11.52 -0.92
C THR A 85 5.11 11.09 -1.73
N THR A 86 4.74 11.85 -2.75
CA THR A 86 3.61 11.50 -3.62
C THR A 86 3.97 10.27 -4.45
N SER A 87 3.17 9.20 -4.33
CA SER A 87 3.37 7.97 -5.09
C SER A 87 3.10 8.19 -6.59
N PRO A 88 3.71 7.39 -7.49
CA PRO A 88 3.48 7.50 -8.94
C PRO A 88 2.00 7.31 -9.31
N HIS A 89 1.34 6.40 -8.61
CA HIS A 89 -0.09 6.12 -8.72
C HIS A 89 -0.63 5.66 -7.36
N ARG A 90 -1.95 5.72 -7.16
CA ARG A 90 -2.59 5.30 -5.88
C ARG A 90 -2.49 3.79 -5.63
N GLN A 91 -2.61 3.00 -6.68
CA GLN A 91 -2.45 1.53 -6.68
C GLN A 91 -1.24 1.08 -7.51
N TYR A 92 -0.11 1.79 -7.40
CA TYR A 92 1.04 1.54 -8.27
C TYR A 92 1.60 0.11 -8.09
N MET A 93 1.56 -0.44 -6.87
CA MET A 93 2.13 -1.75 -6.57
C MET A 93 1.28 -2.86 -7.20
N GLU A 94 -0.04 -2.79 -7.03
CA GLU A 94 -0.99 -3.77 -7.55
C GLU A 94 -0.95 -3.79 -9.08
N ILE A 95 -1.05 -2.61 -9.70
CA ILE A 95 -1.01 -2.47 -11.17
C ILE A 95 0.34 -2.94 -11.73
N ALA A 96 1.46 -2.49 -11.14
CA ALA A 96 2.78 -2.92 -11.59
C ALA A 96 2.96 -4.43 -11.47
N THR A 97 2.51 -5.03 -10.36
CA THR A 97 2.59 -6.49 -10.15
C THR A 97 1.81 -7.25 -11.22
N LEU A 98 0.55 -6.88 -11.46
CA LEU A 98 -0.31 -7.51 -12.46
C LEU A 98 0.26 -7.39 -13.89
N LEU A 99 0.75 -6.21 -14.26
CA LEU A 99 1.31 -5.95 -15.58
C LEU A 99 2.66 -6.66 -15.79
N LEU A 100 3.55 -6.62 -14.79
CA LEU A 100 4.85 -7.32 -14.85
C LEU A 100 4.71 -8.85 -14.81
N GLN A 101 3.56 -9.37 -14.37
CA GLN A 101 3.28 -10.80 -14.39
C GLN A 101 2.73 -11.27 -15.74
N HIS A 102 1.82 -10.52 -16.36
CA HIS A 102 1.07 -10.97 -17.54
C HIS A 102 1.47 -10.29 -18.86
N ALA A 103 2.16 -9.15 -18.77
CA ALA A 103 2.47 -8.27 -19.91
C ALA A 103 3.90 -7.74 -19.86
N ALA A 104 4.84 -8.48 -19.24
CA ALA A 104 6.24 -8.08 -19.13
C ALA A 104 6.90 -7.75 -20.49
N GLU A 105 6.51 -8.47 -21.55
CA GLU A 105 7.00 -8.25 -22.92
C GLU A 105 6.61 -6.88 -23.50
N ASP A 106 5.54 -6.28 -23.00
CA ASP A 106 5.06 -4.98 -23.47
C ASP A 106 5.75 -3.81 -22.74
N ILE A 107 6.51 -4.10 -21.69
CA ILE A 107 7.20 -3.15 -20.82
C ILE A 107 8.69 -3.10 -21.17
N GLN A 108 9.27 -1.90 -21.20
CA GLN A 108 10.71 -1.74 -21.37
C GLN A 108 11.46 -2.07 -20.07
N ASN A 109 12.46 -2.95 -20.14
CA ASN A 109 13.28 -3.37 -18.99
C ASN A 109 12.46 -3.86 -17.77
N PRO A 110 11.61 -4.90 -17.93
CA PRO A 110 10.64 -5.30 -16.91
C PRO A 110 11.28 -5.71 -15.57
N GLU A 111 12.44 -6.36 -15.59
CA GLU A 111 13.13 -6.77 -14.36
C GLU A 111 13.73 -5.59 -13.58
N THR A 112 14.21 -4.57 -14.29
CA THR A 112 14.66 -3.32 -13.67
C THR A 112 13.47 -2.59 -13.04
N VAL A 113 12.35 -2.47 -13.76
CA VAL A 113 11.11 -1.90 -13.25
C VAL A 113 10.63 -2.66 -12.00
N ARG A 114 10.65 -3.99 -12.03
CA ARG A 114 10.28 -4.85 -10.89
C ARG A 114 11.13 -4.55 -9.65
N THR A 115 12.43 -4.36 -9.85
CA THR A 115 13.35 -4.04 -8.76
C THR A 115 13.05 -2.67 -8.17
N ILE A 116 12.91 -1.63 -9.02
CA ILE A 116 12.65 -0.26 -8.55
C ILE A 116 11.31 -0.16 -7.81
N VAL A 117 10.26 -0.83 -8.30
CA VAL A 117 8.94 -0.84 -7.64
C VAL A 117 9.03 -1.47 -6.24
N ARG A 118 9.79 -2.56 -6.09
CA ARG A 118 10.03 -3.20 -4.78
C ARG A 118 10.84 -2.32 -3.85
N ASP A 119 11.93 -1.74 -4.34
CA ASP A 119 12.77 -0.83 -3.54
C ASP A 119 11.95 0.37 -3.04
N LEU A 120 11.16 0.99 -3.93
CA LEU A 120 10.29 2.13 -3.58
C LEU A 120 9.30 1.74 -2.48
N TRP A 121 8.71 0.56 -2.59
CA TRP A 121 7.80 0.02 -1.56
C TRP A 121 8.50 -0.20 -0.22
N ASP A 122 9.67 -0.83 -0.23
CA ASP A 122 10.42 -1.12 1.00
C ASP A 122 10.83 0.17 1.72
N ILE A 123 11.27 1.20 0.98
CA ILE A 123 11.57 2.53 1.54
C ILE A 123 10.32 3.12 2.20
N ARG A 124 9.17 3.09 1.52
CA ARG A 124 7.92 3.70 2.00
C ARG A 124 7.34 2.97 3.21
N VAL A 125 7.34 1.64 3.20
CA VAL A 125 6.96 0.83 4.37
C VAL A 125 7.94 1.06 5.52
N GLY A 126 9.24 1.16 5.26
CA GLY A 126 10.25 1.51 6.26
C GLY A 126 9.95 2.86 6.95
N LYS A 127 9.62 3.89 6.16
CA LYS A 127 9.19 5.20 6.70
C LYS A 127 7.90 5.12 7.50
N LEU A 128 6.91 4.35 7.03
CA LEU A 128 5.66 4.13 7.75
C LEU A 128 5.91 3.51 9.13
N VAL A 129 6.75 2.47 9.19
CA VAL A 129 7.13 1.82 10.45
C VAL A 129 7.88 2.78 11.37
N ALA A 130 8.83 3.57 10.84
CA ALA A 130 9.55 4.58 11.61
C ALA A 130 8.59 5.65 12.18
N SER A 131 7.63 6.11 11.38
CA SER A 131 6.59 7.07 11.78
C SER A 131 5.72 6.52 12.92
N VAL A 132 5.29 5.26 12.81
CA VAL A 132 4.52 4.55 13.85
C VAL A 132 5.32 4.44 15.15
N ASN A 133 6.59 4.04 15.09
CA ASN A 133 7.44 3.92 16.27
C ASN A 133 7.66 5.27 16.97
N GLY A 134 7.87 6.33 16.20
CA GLY A 134 7.94 7.70 16.71
C GLY A 134 6.64 8.13 17.39
N PHE A 135 5.49 7.82 16.78
CA PHE A 135 4.17 8.12 17.34
C PHE A 135 3.94 7.43 18.69
N ILE A 136 4.19 6.12 18.78
CA ILE A 136 4.02 5.35 20.02
C ILE A 136 4.91 5.91 21.13
N SER A 137 6.17 6.22 20.81
CA SER A 137 7.16 6.74 21.77
C SER A 137 6.83 8.15 22.25
N SER A 138 6.24 8.99 21.39
CA SER A 138 5.89 10.37 21.73
C SER A 138 4.73 10.49 22.73
N GLY A 139 3.94 9.43 22.90
CA GLY A 139 2.74 9.48 23.72
C GLY A 139 1.56 10.23 23.07
N ALA A 140 1.71 10.73 21.84
CA ALA A 140 0.68 11.49 21.14
C ALA A 140 -0.64 10.70 20.97
N SER A 141 -1.75 11.43 20.87
CA SER A 141 -3.09 10.87 20.64
C SER A 141 -3.49 10.86 19.16
N THR A 142 -2.87 11.72 18.34
CA THR A 142 -3.19 11.88 16.92
C THR A 142 -1.92 11.87 16.07
N ALA A 143 -1.98 11.20 14.92
CA ALA A 143 -0.92 11.22 13.92
C ALA A 143 -1.46 11.72 12.58
N ARG A 144 -0.66 12.51 11.86
CA ARG A 144 -0.97 12.88 10.48
C ARG A 144 -0.43 11.80 9.55
N VAL A 145 -1.31 11.22 8.76
CA VAL A 145 -0.96 10.19 7.77
C VAL A 145 -1.15 10.81 6.39
N SER A 146 -0.04 11.09 5.67
CA SER A 146 -0.09 11.75 4.36
C SER A 146 0.63 10.90 3.31
N HIS A 147 0.12 10.96 2.08
CA HIS A 147 0.71 10.36 0.88
C HIS A 147 0.98 8.85 0.95
N LEU A 148 0.31 8.10 1.82
CA LEU A 148 0.37 6.64 1.82
C LEU A 148 -0.61 6.03 0.82
N THR A 149 -0.25 4.87 0.28
CA THR A 149 -1.13 4.04 -0.55
C THR A 149 -2.00 3.12 0.31
N ASN A 150 -3.08 2.58 -0.27
CA ASN A 150 -3.97 1.68 0.46
C ASN A 150 -3.28 0.36 0.85
N LEU A 151 -2.38 -0.14 0.01
CA LEU A 151 -1.60 -1.34 0.31
C LEU A 151 -0.66 -1.11 1.49
N GLU A 152 0.06 0.02 1.52
CA GLU A 152 0.93 0.40 2.63
C GLU A 152 0.14 0.44 3.94
N LEU A 153 -1.00 1.14 3.95
CA LEU A 153 -1.88 1.23 5.12
C LEU A 153 -2.36 -0.14 5.58
N THR A 154 -2.74 -1.00 4.64
CA THR A 154 -3.30 -2.32 4.93
C THR A 154 -2.29 -3.26 5.59
N THR A 155 -0.98 -3.10 5.31
CA THR A 155 0.07 -3.93 5.91
C THR A 155 0.11 -3.86 7.44
N LEU A 156 -0.11 -2.67 8.01
CA LEU A 156 -0.04 -2.46 9.46
C LEU A 156 -1.41 -2.23 10.12
N ARG A 157 -2.47 -2.00 9.34
CA ARG A 157 -3.79 -1.59 9.85
C ARG A 157 -4.29 -2.44 11.01
N ASN A 158 -4.38 -3.75 10.83
CA ASN A 158 -4.97 -4.65 11.83
C ASN A 158 -4.12 -4.70 13.09
N PHE A 159 -2.80 -4.77 12.95
CA PHE A 159 -1.88 -4.78 14.08
C PHE A 159 -1.94 -3.46 14.86
N LEU A 160 -1.83 -2.34 14.15
CA LEU A 160 -1.76 -1.01 14.74
C LEU A 160 -3.05 -0.65 15.47
N THR A 161 -4.21 -0.84 14.84
CA THR A 161 -5.51 -0.50 15.44
C THR A 161 -5.79 -1.32 16.68
N ASN A 162 -5.63 -2.65 16.61
CA ASN A 162 -5.82 -3.52 17.77
C ASN A 162 -4.86 -3.18 18.92
N SER A 163 -3.59 -2.93 18.63
CA SER A 163 -2.60 -2.58 19.65
C SER A 163 -2.88 -1.21 20.28
N MET A 164 -3.32 -0.23 19.49
CA MET A 164 -3.65 1.11 19.96
C MET A 164 -4.92 1.12 20.82
N ASP A 165 -5.91 0.29 20.52
CA ASP A 165 -7.10 0.13 21.35
C ASP A 165 -6.74 -0.41 22.75
N GLN A 166 -5.87 -1.43 22.81
CA GLN A 166 -5.36 -1.96 24.07
C GLN A 166 -4.54 -0.91 24.84
N LEU A 167 -3.63 -0.22 24.16
CA LEU A 167 -2.81 0.83 24.76
C LEU A 167 -3.68 1.97 25.32
N THR A 168 -4.73 2.35 24.60
CA THR A 168 -5.69 3.37 25.05
C THR A 168 -6.48 2.89 26.27
N SER A 169 -6.91 1.63 26.30
CA SER A 169 -7.57 1.02 27.46
C SER A 169 -6.68 1.06 28.70
N LEU A 170 -5.40 0.67 28.57
CA LEU A 170 -4.42 0.71 29.66
C LEU A 170 -4.15 2.13 30.15
N ARG A 171 -4.02 3.11 29.24
CA ARG A 171 -3.84 4.52 29.60
C ARG A 171 -5.03 5.07 30.39
N ARG A 172 -6.26 4.70 30.01
CA ARG A 172 -7.47 5.08 30.75
C ARG A 172 -7.49 4.46 32.14
N ALA A 173 -7.28 3.15 32.26
CA ALA A 173 -7.23 2.47 33.55
C ALA A 173 -6.15 3.03 34.49
N ALA A 174 -4.97 3.37 33.96
CA ALA A 174 -3.91 4.00 34.73
C ALA A 174 -4.29 5.41 35.22
N SER A 175 -4.97 6.20 34.37
CA SER A 175 -5.49 7.52 34.75
C SER A 175 -6.55 7.41 35.86
N ASP A 176 -7.48 6.46 35.75
CA ASP A 176 -8.54 6.24 36.73
C ASP A 176 -7.98 5.76 38.09
N ALA A 177 -7.00 4.86 38.06
CA ALA A 177 -6.30 4.39 39.27
C ALA A 177 -5.51 5.53 39.97
N GLY A 178 -4.93 6.44 39.19
CA GLY A 178 -4.27 7.65 39.71
C GLY A 178 -5.25 8.60 40.39
N GLN A 179 -6.47 8.75 39.86
CA GLN A 179 -7.53 9.58 40.47
C GLN A 179 -8.09 8.96 41.76
N LEU A 180 -8.16 7.64 41.85
CA LEU A 180 -8.62 6.91 43.04
C LEU A 180 -7.54 6.79 44.13
N GLY A 181 -6.33 7.33 43.92
CA GLY A 181 -5.25 7.32 44.93
C GLY A 181 -4.70 5.93 45.28
N LEU A 182 -4.97 4.92 44.45
CA LEU A 182 -4.62 3.52 44.71
C LEU A 182 -3.13 3.19 44.47
N SER A 183 -2.32 4.18 44.08
CA SER A 183 -0.96 3.97 43.55
C SER A 183 0.14 3.76 44.60
N ASN A 184 -0.13 3.78 45.92
CA ASN A 184 0.97 3.93 46.89
C ASN A 184 0.99 3.00 48.12
N SER A 185 0.39 1.80 48.09
CA SER A 185 0.29 1.00 49.34
C SER A 185 0.69 -0.47 49.30
N SER A 186 1.47 -0.99 48.32
CA SER A 186 1.82 -2.43 48.35
C SER A 186 3.12 -2.88 47.66
N PHE A 187 4.25 -2.15 47.78
CA PHE A 187 5.54 -2.66 47.26
C PHE A 187 6.75 -2.67 48.22
N ASN A 188 6.60 -2.26 49.49
CA ASN A 188 7.75 -2.14 50.41
C ASN A 188 7.80 -3.17 51.56
N ARG A 189 7.18 -4.35 51.44
CA ARG A 189 7.13 -5.34 52.54
C ARG A 189 7.90 -6.64 52.23
N THR A 190 9.20 -6.58 51.94
CA THR A 190 10.04 -7.81 51.95
C THR A 190 11.55 -7.64 52.18
N SER A 191 12.09 -6.49 52.58
CA SER A 191 13.55 -6.34 52.72
C SER A 191 14.03 -5.71 54.04
N ARG A 192 13.47 -6.10 55.18
CA ARG A 192 14.10 -5.87 56.50
C ARG A 192 13.77 -6.98 57.50
N SER A 193 14.48 -8.09 57.43
CA SER A 193 14.60 -9.04 58.53
C SER A 193 15.62 -10.11 58.15
N PHE A 194 16.92 -9.79 58.18
CA PHE A 194 17.99 -10.74 58.53
C PHE A 194 19.24 -9.91 58.89
N ALA A 195 19.23 -9.38 60.10
CA ALA A 195 20.43 -9.09 60.87
C ALA A 195 20.32 -9.91 62.17
N ASN A 196 21.46 -10.44 62.62
CA ASN A 196 21.72 -11.29 63.80
C ASN A 196 21.60 -12.81 63.59
N ASN A 197 22.71 -13.45 63.25
CA ASN A 197 23.63 -14.04 64.24
C ASN A 197 25.01 -14.26 63.62
#